data_AF-A0A1Y1Z733-F1
#
_entry.id   AF-A0A1Y1Z733-F1
#
_cell.length_a   1.000
_cell.length_b   1.000
_cell.length_c   1.000
_cell.angle_alpha   90.00
_cell.angle_beta   90.00
_cell.angle_gamma   90.00
#
_symmetry.space_group_name_H-M   'P 1'
#
loop_
_entity.id
_entity.type
_entity.pdbx_description
1 polymer ?
#
loop_
_entity_poly.entity_id
_entity_poly.type
_entity_poly.pdbx_seq_one_letter_code
_entity_poly.pdbx_strand_id
1 'polypeptide(L)'
;MISKLINRKGIIAYLITRPRRFGKSLNLSMIKEFFEKPINEKENEDKKFVFDGLEVSKDRKNMRHFHKYPVIFLNFKGNKSKEDGSSIINFLKTEISSVFIYYKNRIDFNKLSSYQKEEWNKIEQMSDGVILQNTIKFLCTCLKEFYKRRCIILIDEYDKIFSEKLKSESTFGTIQTFFSDTF
;
A
#
# COMPACT_ATOMS: atom_id res chain seq x y z
N MET A 1 18.41 0.56 -6.52
CA MET A 1 17.36 -0.41 -6.10
C MET A 1 16.18 -0.40 -7.05
N ILE A 2 15.59 0.78 -7.34
CA ILE A 2 14.46 0.95 -8.28
C ILE A 2 14.75 0.33 -9.65
N SER A 3 15.93 0.56 -10.24
CA SER A 3 16.31 -0.04 -11.53
C SER A 3 16.29 -1.57 -11.50
N LYS A 4 16.59 -2.21 -10.35
CA LYS A 4 16.52 -3.67 -10.19
C LYS A 4 15.07 -4.16 -10.15
N LEU A 5 14.15 -3.38 -9.56
CA LEU A 5 12.72 -3.70 -9.51
C LEU A 5 12.09 -3.65 -10.92
N ILE A 6 12.50 -2.66 -11.73
CA ILE A 6 11.96 -2.46 -13.09
C ILE A 6 12.50 -3.48 -14.08
N ASN A 7 13.79 -3.82 -13.99
CA ASN A 7 14.45 -4.65 -15.01
C ASN A 7 14.21 -6.15 -14.87
N ARG A 8 13.69 -6.64 -13.74
CA ARG A 8 13.37 -8.06 -13.57
C ARG A 8 11.94 -8.36 -14.01
N LYS A 9 11.79 -8.94 -15.20
CA LYS A 9 10.51 -9.41 -15.74
C LYS A 9 10.04 -10.68 -15.02
N GLY A 10 8.73 -10.81 -14.79
CA GLY A 10 8.11 -12.01 -14.24
C GLY A 10 8.06 -12.09 -12.71
N ILE A 11 8.58 -11.09 -11.98
CA ILE A 11 8.46 -11.04 -10.52
C ILE A 11 7.18 -10.30 -10.15
N ILE A 12 6.32 -10.96 -9.37
CA ILE A 12 5.00 -10.46 -8.93
C ILE A 12 5.11 -9.76 -7.56
N ALA A 13 6.04 -10.20 -6.71
CA ALA A 13 6.27 -9.65 -5.38
C ALA A 13 7.77 -9.62 -5.03
N TYR A 14 8.20 -8.60 -4.28
CA TYR A 14 9.57 -8.47 -3.76
C TYR A 14 9.55 -8.47 -2.24
N LEU A 15 10.27 -9.42 -1.64
CA LEU A 15 10.49 -9.46 -0.20
C LEU A 15 11.87 -8.90 0.15
N ILE A 16 11.92 -7.82 0.93
CA ILE A 16 13.18 -7.19 1.36
C ILE A 16 13.51 -7.62 2.80
N THR A 17 14.20 -8.76 2.93
CA THR A 17 14.72 -9.24 4.22
C THR A 17 16.05 -8.55 4.55
N ARG A 18 16.13 -7.82 5.68
CA ARG A 18 17.37 -7.16 6.16
C ARG A 18 17.28 -6.86 7.67
N PRO A 19 18.40 -6.76 8.41
CA PRO A 19 18.40 -6.47 9.86
C PRO A 19 17.73 -5.15 10.26
N ARG A 20 17.41 -5.02 11.56
CA ARG A 20 16.79 -3.83 12.16
C ARG A 20 17.65 -2.58 11.94
N ARG A 21 17.01 -1.42 11.70
CA ARG A 21 17.64 -0.08 11.49
C ARG A 21 18.43 0.12 10.18
N PHE A 22 18.31 -0.77 9.20
CA PHE A 22 19.02 -0.64 7.91
C PHE A 22 18.37 0.30 6.87
N GLY A 23 17.49 1.21 7.29
CA GLY A 23 16.86 2.18 6.38
C GLY A 23 15.81 1.60 5.43
N LYS A 24 15.19 0.46 5.77
CA LYS A 24 14.13 -0.15 4.93
C LYS A 24 12.93 0.77 4.70
N SER A 25 12.42 1.38 5.77
CA SER A 25 11.28 2.30 5.69
C SER A 25 11.61 3.48 4.76
N LEU A 26 12.83 4.04 4.88
CA LEU A 26 13.29 5.11 3.99
C LEU A 26 13.36 4.64 2.53
N ASN A 27 13.83 3.42 2.29
CA ASN A 27 13.87 2.82 0.96
C ASN A 27 12.47 2.59 0.37
N LEU A 28 11.51 2.14 1.18
CA LEU A 28 10.11 1.99 0.74
C LEU A 28 9.47 3.36 0.47
N SER A 29 9.74 4.38 1.30
CA SER A 29 9.31 5.75 1.03
C SER A 29 9.91 6.29 -0.26
N MET A 30 11.18 6.00 -0.55
CA MET A 30 11.82 6.38 -1.82
C MET A 30 11.17 5.66 -3.02
N ILE A 31 10.84 4.37 -2.89
CA ILE A 31 10.11 3.63 -3.93
C ILE A 31 8.73 4.26 -4.14
N LYS A 32 8.01 4.55 -3.05
CA LYS A 32 6.71 5.21 -3.09
C LYS A 32 6.81 6.51 -3.87
N GLU A 33 7.73 7.37 -3.48
CA GLU A 33 7.91 8.69 -4.11
C GLU A 33 8.26 8.58 -5.60
N PHE A 34 9.06 7.59 -6.01
CA PHE A 34 9.42 7.42 -7.41
C PHE A 34 8.22 7.00 -8.28
N PHE A 35 7.40 6.06 -7.82
CA PHE A 35 6.33 5.49 -8.65
C PHE A 35 4.98 6.19 -8.50
N GLU A 36 4.71 6.79 -7.34
CA GLU A 36 3.41 7.36 -6.99
C GLU A 36 3.03 8.51 -7.91
N LYS A 37 1.83 8.43 -8.49
CA LYS A 37 1.31 9.50 -9.33
C LYS A 37 0.88 10.69 -8.44
N PRO A 38 1.39 11.91 -8.71
CA PRO A 38 0.92 13.13 -8.07
C PRO A 38 -0.57 13.39 -8.31
N ILE A 39 -1.21 14.05 -7.35
CA ILE A 39 -2.64 14.38 -7.40
C ILE A 39 -2.90 15.52 -8.40
N ASN A 40 -2.05 16.55 -8.34
CA ASN A 40 -2.22 17.79 -9.07
C ASN A 40 -0.88 18.29 -9.62
N GLU A 41 -0.95 19.32 -10.46
CA GLU A 41 0.22 19.92 -11.10
C GLU A 41 1.20 20.48 -10.06
N LYS A 42 0.70 21.03 -8.96
CA LYS A 42 1.54 21.55 -7.87
C LYS A 42 2.41 20.48 -7.20
N GLU A 43 1.82 19.35 -6.81
CA GLU A 43 2.58 18.21 -6.25
C GLU A 43 3.54 17.62 -7.30
N ASN A 44 3.17 17.67 -8.59
CA ASN A 44 4.05 17.23 -9.66
C ASN A 44 5.25 18.17 -9.85
N GLU A 45 5.07 19.48 -9.73
CA GLU A 45 6.15 20.48 -9.81
C GLU A 45 7.14 20.33 -8.66
N ASP A 46 6.63 20.23 -7.42
CA ASP A 46 7.46 20.06 -6.22
C ASP A 46 8.33 18.79 -6.30
N LYS A 47 7.80 17.72 -6.92
CA LYS A 47 8.45 16.41 -7.00
C LYS A 47 9.26 16.20 -8.28
N LYS A 48 9.15 17.09 -9.26
CA LYS A 48 9.71 16.91 -10.62
C LYS A 48 11.21 16.68 -10.62
N PHE A 49 11.92 17.35 -9.72
CA PHE A 49 13.39 17.37 -9.68
C PHE A 49 14.00 16.54 -8.55
N VAL A 50 13.18 15.90 -7.72
CA VAL A 50 13.64 15.13 -6.53
C VAL A 50 14.60 14.01 -6.91
N PHE A 51 14.46 13.45 -8.11
CA PHE A 51 15.32 12.38 -8.62
C PHE A 51 16.30 12.83 -9.71
N ASP A 52 16.42 14.13 -9.98
CA ASP A 52 17.32 14.62 -11.01
C ASP A 52 18.80 14.42 -10.59
N GLY A 53 19.65 14.09 -11.55
CA GLY A 53 21.07 13.76 -11.33
C GLY A 53 21.35 12.42 -10.61
N LEU A 54 20.32 11.74 -10.06
CA LEU A 54 20.48 10.43 -9.41
C LEU A 54 20.71 9.29 -10.42
N GLU A 55 21.29 8.19 -9.95
CA GLU A 55 21.57 7.02 -10.81
C GLU A 55 20.30 6.47 -11.49
N VAL A 56 19.14 6.57 -10.82
CA VAL A 56 17.86 6.09 -11.36
C VAL A 56 17.39 6.92 -12.56
N SER A 57 17.67 8.22 -12.60
CA SER A 57 17.21 9.11 -13.67
C SER A 57 18.08 9.07 -14.92
N LYS A 58 19.31 8.54 -14.82
CA LYS A 58 20.22 8.31 -15.95
C LYS A 58 19.68 7.28 -16.96
N ASP A 59 18.81 6.36 -16.52
CA ASP A 59 18.20 5.35 -17.40
C ASP A 59 16.78 5.77 -17.82
N ARG A 60 16.60 5.99 -19.13
CA ARG A 60 15.30 6.34 -19.74
C ARG A 60 14.22 5.29 -19.47
N LYS A 61 14.58 4.00 -19.31
CA LYS A 61 13.60 2.95 -18.99
C LYS A 61 12.99 3.20 -17.62
N ASN A 62 13.78 3.56 -16.63
CA ASN A 62 13.27 3.86 -15.28
C ASN A 62 12.33 5.07 -15.31
N MET A 63 12.71 6.13 -16.03
CA MET A 63 11.91 7.36 -16.11
C MET A 63 10.54 7.17 -16.76
N ARG A 64 10.33 6.10 -17.55
CA ARG A 64 8.98 5.74 -18.06
C ARG A 64 8.01 5.32 -16.95
N HIS A 65 8.54 4.91 -15.80
CA HIS A 65 7.76 4.48 -14.64
C HIS A 65 7.62 5.57 -13.57
N PHE A 66 8.35 6.68 -13.70
CA PHE A 66 8.34 7.79 -12.75
C PHE A 66 6.95 8.45 -12.69
N HIS A 67 6.38 8.56 -11.50
CA HIS A 67 5.08 9.19 -11.24
C HIS A 67 3.91 8.64 -12.09
N LYS A 68 3.84 7.31 -12.29
CA LYS A 68 2.83 6.68 -13.16
C LYS A 68 1.84 5.75 -12.46
N TYR A 69 2.04 5.39 -11.21
CA TYR A 69 1.30 4.31 -10.57
C TYR A 69 0.54 4.78 -9.32
N PRO A 70 -0.65 4.22 -9.05
CA PRO A 70 -1.19 4.24 -7.69
C PRO A 70 -0.32 3.35 -6.81
N VAL A 71 0.17 3.89 -5.69
CA VAL A 71 1.02 3.17 -4.74
C VAL A 71 0.32 3.04 -3.39
N ILE A 72 -0.16 1.85 -3.07
CA ILE A 72 -0.77 1.55 -1.77
C ILE A 72 0.37 1.27 -0.78
N PHE A 73 0.44 2.04 0.31
CA PHE A 73 1.44 1.88 1.35
C PHE A 73 0.76 1.42 2.65
N LEU A 74 1.05 0.19 3.08
CA LEU A 74 0.59 -0.38 4.34
C LEU A 74 1.75 -0.37 5.32
N ASN A 75 1.58 0.28 6.47
CA ASN A 75 2.64 0.44 7.45
C ASN A 75 2.22 -0.13 8.80
N PHE A 76 2.81 -1.25 9.18
CA PHE A 76 2.46 -1.90 10.44
C PHE A 76 3.27 -1.38 11.64
N LYS A 77 3.97 -0.25 11.46
CA LYS A 77 4.69 0.49 12.49
C LYS A 77 3.76 1.28 13.38
N GLY A 78 3.13 0.58 14.32
CA GLY A 78 2.18 1.23 15.22
C GLY A 78 1.52 0.27 16.18
N ASN A 79 1.63 -1.03 15.94
CA ASN A 79 1.12 -2.02 16.85
C ASN A 79 1.89 -1.99 18.18
N LYS A 80 1.40 -1.14 19.10
CA LYS A 80 1.75 -1.10 20.51
C LYS A 80 0.68 -1.83 21.33
N SER A 81 -0.20 -2.59 20.69
CA SER A 81 -1.27 -3.27 21.41
C SER A 81 -0.64 -4.31 22.32
N LYS A 82 -0.69 -4.00 23.61
CA LYS A 82 -0.44 -4.99 24.63
C LYS A 82 -1.61 -5.96 24.56
N GLU A 83 -1.33 -7.14 24.07
CA GLU A 83 -1.88 -8.41 24.56
C GLU A 83 -3.25 -8.92 24.06
N ASP A 84 -4.08 -8.13 23.37
CA ASP A 84 -5.36 -8.64 22.86
C ASP A 84 -5.43 -8.81 21.34
N GLY A 85 -5.83 -10.00 20.88
CA GLY A 85 -6.03 -10.32 19.46
C GLY A 85 -7.14 -9.50 18.77
N SER A 86 -8.13 -9.00 19.52
CA SER A 86 -9.09 -8.00 18.99
C SER A 86 -8.40 -6.70 18.59
N SER A 87 -7.28 -6.37 19.22
CA SER A 87 -6.52 -5.15 18.97
C SER A 87 -5.79 -5.16 17.62
N ILE A 88 -5.29 -6.32 17.15
CA ILE A 88 -4.59 -6.39 15.86
C ILE A 88 -5.54 -6.30 14.66
N ILE A 89 -6.72 -6.91 14.76
CA ILE A 89 -7.75 -6.80 13.71
C ILE A 89 -8.23 -5.35 13.62
N ASN A 90 -8.46 -4.70 14.76
CA ASN A 90 -8.86 -3.30 14.79
C ASN A 90 -7.75 -2.37 14.27
N PHE A 91 -6.49 -2.68 14.57
CA PHE A 91 -5.33 -2.00 13.98
C PHE A 91 -5.31 -2.13 12.46
N LEU A 92 -5.50 -3.34 11.91
CA LEU A 92 -5.59 -3.55 10.46
C LEU A 92 -6.75 -2.78 9.83
N LYS A 93 -7.94 -2.79 10.46
CA LYS A 93 -9.09 -1.98 10.02
C LYS A 93 -8.75 -0.49 9.98
N THR A 94 -8.06 0.01 11.00
CA THR A 94 -7.61 1.41 11.06
C THR A 94 -6.64 1.74 9.94
N GLU A 95 -5.62 0.90 9.72
CA GLU A 95 -4.65 1.10 8.64
C GLU A 95 -5.33 1.08 7.27
N ILE A 96 -6.23 0.13 7.03
CA ILE A 96 -7.00 0.05 5.78
C ILE A 96 -7.91 1.27 5.61
N SER A 97 -8.65 1.67 6.64
CA SER A 97 -9.49 2.89 6.60
C SER A 97 -8.66 4.12 6.24
N SER A 98 -7.46 4.28 6.82
CA SER A 98 -6.56 5.39 6.52
C SER A 98 -6.14 5.43 5.04
N VAL A 99 -5.92 4.27 4.42
CA VAL A 99 -5.60 4.15 2.99
C VAL A 99 -6.81 4.54 2.14
N PHE A 100 -8.02 4.15 2.52
CA PHE A 100 -9.24 4.53 1.81
C PHE A 100 -9.49 6.04 1.89
N ILE A 101 -9.31 6.65 3.07
CA ILE A 101 -9.38 8.11 3.24
C ILE A 101 -8.34 8.81 2.37
N TYR A 102 -7.10 8.30 2.37
CA TYR A 102 -6.03 8.83 1.55
C TYR A 102 -6.41 8.85 0.07
N TYR A 103 -6.93 7.75 -0.47
CA TYR A 103 -7.27 7.66 -1.88
C TYR A 103 -8.55 8.40 -2.25
N LYS A 104 -9.53 8.50 -1.35
CA LYS A 104 -10.77 9.27 -1.59
C LYS A 104 -10.47 10.72 -1.97
N ASN A 105 -9.44 11.31 -1.36
CA ASN A 105 -8.98 12.67 -1.65
C ASN A 105 -8.10 12.78 -2.92
N ARG A 106 -7.72 11.66 -3.54
CA ARG A 106 -6.83 11.61 -4.71
C ARG A 106 -7.51 11.15 -6.00
N ILE A 107 -8.74 10.63 -5.90
CA ILE A 107 -9.53 10.18 -7.03
C ILE A 107 -10.79 11.03 -7.19
N ASP A 108 -11.33 11.02 -8.41
CA ASP A 108 -12.64 11.59 -8.67
C ASP A 108 -13.72 10.62 -8.16
N PHE A 109 -14.09 10.77 -6.89
CA PHE A 109 -15.04 9.89 -6.22
C PHE A 109 -16.40 9.85 -6.95
N ASN A 110 -16.76 10.91 -7.68
CA ASN A 110 -18.02 10.97 -8.42
C ASN A 110 -18.10 9.96 -9.57
N LYS A 111 -16.95 9.56 -10.14
CA LYS A 111 -16.86 8.58 -11.23
C LYS A 111 -17.04 7.13 -10.77
N LEU A 112 -17.01 6.86 -9.47
CA LEU A 112 -17.32 5.53 -8.94
C LEU A 112 -18.82 5.25 -9.05
N SER A 113 -19.17 3.98 -9.25
CA SER A 113 -20.57 3.53 -9.22
C SER A 113 -21.19 3.72 -7.84
N SER A 114 -22.52 3.73 -7.74
CA SER A 114 -23.23 3.79 -6.45
C SER A 114 -22.80 2.67 -5.50
N TYR A 115 -22.69 1.44 -6.03
CA TYR A 115 -22.20 0.28 -5.29
C TYR A 115 -20.76 0.48 -4.79
N GLN A 116 -19.84 0.95 -5.64
CA GLN A 116 -18.46 1.20 -5.23
C GLN A 116 -18.38 2.28 -4.14
N LYS A 117 -19.19 3.34 -4.23
CA LYS A 117 -19.24 4.38 -3.20
C LYS A 117 -19.74 3.84 -1.86
N GLU A 118 -20.77 3.00 -1.90
CA GLU A 118 -21.33 2.37 -0.69
C GLU A 118 -20.31 1.45 -0.02
N GLU A 119 -19.68 0.55 -0.77
CA GLU A 119 -18.65 -0.36 -0.26
C GLU A 119 -17.41 0.40 0.26
N TRP A 120 -17.00 1.47 -0.44
CA TRP A 120 -15.90 2.32 0.01
C TRP A 120 -16.20 2.97 1.37
N ASN A 121 -17.39 3.55 1.53
CA ASN A 121 -17.83 4.15 2.80
C ASN A 121 -17.94 3.06 3.90
N LYS A 122 -18.42 1.86 3.53
CA LYS A 122 -18.29 0.55 4.23
C LYS A 122 -16.98 0.45 5.02
N ILE A 123 -15.92 0.44 4.24
CA ILE A 123 -14.56 0.14 4.68
C ILE A 123 -13.93 1.34 5.40
N GLU A 124 -14.16 2.55 4.88
CA GLU A 124 -13.70 3.81 5.49
C GLU A 124 -14.22 3.97 6.91
N GLN A 125 -15.50 3.67 7.15
CA GLN A 125 -16.14 3.77 8.47
C GLN A 125 -15.89 2.57 9.38
N MET A 126 -15.10 1.59 8.92
CA MET A 126 -14.79 0.36 9.67
C MET A 126 -16.03 -0.42 10.12
N SER A 127 -17.10 -0.40 9.32
CA SER A 127 -18.38 -1.03 9.67
C SER A 127 -18.26 -2.53 9.91
N ASP A 128 -19.21 -3.08 10.67
CA ASP A 128 -19.28 -4.52 10.94
C ASP A 128 -19.57 -5.32 9.66
N GLY A 129 -19.04 -6.55 9.61
CA GLY A 129 -19.18 -7.44 8.45
C GLY A 129 -18.20 -7.20 7.30
N VAL A 130 -17.35 -6.18 7.37
CA VAL A 130 -16.29 -5.95 6.35
C VAL A 130 -15.25 -7.07 6.42
N ILE A 131 -15.12 -7.82 5.32
CA ILE A 131 -14.12 -8.88 5.15
C ILE A 131 -12.80 -8.25 4.70
N LEU A 132 -11.79 -8.25 5.59
CA LEU A 132 -10.51 -7.59 5.38
C LEU A 132 -9.83 -7.98 4.06
N GLN A 133 -9.81 -9.26 3.68
CA GLN A 133 -9.14 -9.73 2.46
C GLN A 133 -9.72 -9.11 1.17
N ASN A 134 -11.00 -8.75 1.18
CA ASN A 134 -11.65 -8.17 0.01
C ASN A 134 -11.38 -6.67 -0.12
N THR A 135 -10.99 -6.00 0.97
CA THR A 135 -10.83 -4.53 1.00
C THR A 135 -9.71 -4.04 0.08
N ILE A 136 -8.53 -4.65 0.15
CA ILE A 136 -7.37 -4.24 -0.68
C ILE A 136 -7.62 -4.60 -2.15
N LYS A 137 -8.24 -5.76 -2.41
CA LYS A 137 -8.62 -6.16 -3.78
C LYS A 137 -9.65 -5.21 -4.39
N PHE A 138 -10.64 -4.80 -3.60
CA PHE A 138 -11.63 -3.79 -3.99
C PHE A 138 -10.95 -2.45 -4.30
N LEU A 139 -10.09 -1.96 -3.40
CA LEU A 139 -9.34 -0.73 -3.61
C LEU A 139 -8.50 -0.79 -4.89
N CYS A 140 -7.76 -1.89 -5.10
CA CYS A 140 -6.96 -2.09 -6.31
C CYS A 140 -7.80 -2.02 -7.58
N THR A 141 -9.04 -2.53 -7.54
CA THR A 141 -9.98 -2.50 -8.67
C THR A 141 -10.40 -1.06 -8.98
N CYS A 142 -10.86 -0.31 -7.97
CA CYS A 142 -11.24 1.09 -8.14
C CYS A 142 -10.08 1.96 -8.64
N LEU A 143 -8.89 1.80 -8.05
CA LEU A 143 -7.70 2.56 -8.46
C LEU A 143 -7.24 2.19 -9.88
N LYS A 144 -7.33 0.92 -10.26
CA LYS A 144 -7.02 0.48 -11.63
C LYS A 144 -7.99 1.09 -12.65
N GLU A 145 -9.28 1.15 -12.32
CA GLU A 145 -10.30 1.78 -13.15
C GLU A 145 -10.06 3.29 -13.32
N PHE A 146 -9.69 3.99 -12.24
CA PHE A 146 -9.42 5.42 -12.26
C PHE A 146 -8.10 5.77 -12.93
N TYR A 147 -6.99 5.16 -12.52
CA TYR A 147 -5.64 5.48 -13.00
C TYR A 147 -5.26 4.77 -14.32
N LYS A 148 -6.05 3.79 -14.77
CA LYS A 148 -5.77 2.93 -15.94
C LYS A 148 -4.40 2.24 -15.86
N ARG A 149 -3.95 1.94 -14.62
CA ARG A 149 -2.65 1.35 -14.30
C ARG A 149 -2.80 0.35 -13.17
N ARG A 150 -1.91 -0.64 -13.11
CA ARG A 150 -1.85 -1.58 -11.99
C ARG A 150 -1.34 -0.87 -10.73
N CYS A 151 -1.81 -1.30 -9.57
CA CYS A 151 -1.35 -0.79 -8.27
C CYS A 151 -0.01 -1.41 -7.89
N ILE A 152 0.83 -0.62 -7.24
CA ILE A 152 2.01 -1.12 -6.52
C ILE A 152 1.61 -1.16 -5.04
N ILE A 153 1.83 -2.29 -4.37
CA ILE A 153 1.56 -2.40 -2.94
C ILE A 153 2.89 -2.53 -2.22
N LEU A 154 3.12 -1.64 -1.27
CA LEU A 154 4.29 -1.57 -0.43
C LEU A 154 3.86 -1.87 1.00
N ILE A 155 4.53 -2.84 1.62
CA ILE A 155 4.21 -3.30 2.98
C ILE A 155 5.47 -3.13 3.82
N ASP A 156 5.40 -2.28 4.86
CA ASP A 156 6.47 -2.13 5.84
C ASP A 156 6.15 -2.88 7.15
N GLU A 157 7.19 -3.38 7.80
CA GLU A 157 7.12 -4.15 9.05
C GLU A 157 6.14 -5.34 9.04
N TYR A 158 5.99 -6.02 7.89
CA TYR A 158 5.15 -7.23 7.75
C TYR A 158 5.51 -8.31 8.79
N ASP A 159 6.79 -8.39 9.16
CA ASP A 159 7.33 -9.34 10.14
C ASP A 159 6.79 -9.09 11.54
N LYS A 160 6.39 -7.86 11.88
CA LYS A 160 5.82 -7.56 13.21
C LYS A 160 4.46 -8.21 13.43
N ILE A 161 3.57 -8.12 12.44
CA ILE A 161 2.26 -8.80 12.47
C ILE A 161 2.46 -10.30 12.71
N PHE A 162 3.43 -10.88 12.01
CA PHE A 162 3.78 -12.28 12.15
C PHE A 162 4.68 -12.59 13.35
N SER A 163 5.17 -11.62 14.12
CA SER A 163 5.99 -11.86 15.32
C SER A 163 5.15 -11.85 16.59
N GLU A 164 4.04 -11.12 16.59
CA GLU A 164 2.98 -11.22 17.61
C GLU A 164 2.21 -12.55 17.56
N LYS A 165 2.56 -13.41 16.58
CA LYS A 165 2.17 -14.82 16.35
C LYS A 165 1.94 -15.69 17.58
N LEU A 166 2.56 -15.38 18.72
CA LEU A 166 2.65 -16.29 19.85
C LEU A 166 1.51 -16.14 20.87
N LYS A 167 0.52 -15.26 20.63
CA LYS A 167 -0.46 -14.90 21.67
C LYS A 167 -1.92 -15.32 21.40
N SER A 168 -2.34 -15.66 20.17
CA SER A 168 -3.73 -16.08 19.89
C SER A 168 -3.90 -16.82 18.55
N GLU A 169 -4.46 -18.04 18.57
CA GLU A 169 -4.66 -18.89 17.38
C GLU A 169 -5.77 -18.40 16.43
N SER A 170 -6.85 -17.81 16.94
CA SER A 170 -7.99 -17.38 16.11
C SER A 170 -7.68 -16.18 15.23
N THR A 171 -6.86 -15.25 15.71
CA THR A 171 -6.39 -14.09 14.93
C THR A 171 -5.41 -14.46 13.83
N PHE A 172 -4.69 -15.57 14.01
CA PHE A 172 -3.70 -16.02 13.04
C PHE A 172 -4.35 -16.44 11.72
N GLY A 173 -5.44 -17.20 11.80
CA GLY A 173 -6.21 -17.61 10.62
C GLY A 173 -6.63 -16.40 9.78
N THR A 174 -7.23 -15.39 10.40
CA THR A 174 -7.68 -14.17 9.70
C THR A 174 -6.53 -13.42 9.03
N ILE A 175 -5.37 -13.30 9.68
CA ILE A 175 -4.19 -12.63 9.10
C ILE A 175 -3.61 -13.45 7.94
N GLN A 176 -3.50 -14.77 8.10
CA GLN A 176 -2.99 -15.65 7.05
C GLN A 176 -3.90 -15.61 5.83
N THR A 177 -5.22 -15.70 6.03
CA THR A 177 -6.21 -15.55 4.96
C THR A 177 -6.11 -14.18 4.31
N PHE A 178 -5.96 -13.10 5.10
CA PHE A 178 -5.76 -11.76 4.56
C PHE A 178 -4.57 -11.71 3.61
N PHE A 179 -3.39 -12.18 4.00
CA PHE A 179 -2.21 -12.10 3.13
C PHE A 179 -2.28 -13.05 1.93
N SER A 180 -2.79 -14.27 2.09
CA SER A 180 -2.84 -15.28 1.01
C SER A 180 -3.90 -14.99 -0.04
N ASP A 181 -5.05 -14.44 0.35
CA ASP A 181 -6.13 -14.11 -0.60
C ASP A 181 -5.93 -12.73 -1.26
N THR A 182 -5.13 -11.85 -0.64
CA THR A 182 -4.89 -10.48 -1.13
C THR A 182 -3.72 -10.37 -2.10
N PHE A 183 -2.62 -11.12 -1.88
CA PHE A 183 -1.34 -10.95 -2.58
C PHE A 183 -0.91 -12.20 -3.34
#